data_AF-A0A349X557-F1
#
_entry.id   AF-A0A349X557-F1
#
_cell.length_a   1.000
_cell.length_b   1.000
_cell.length_c   1.000
_cell.angle_alpha   90.00
_cell.angle_beta   90.00
_cell.angle_gamma   90.00
#
_symmetry.space_group_name_H-M   'P 1'
#
loop_
_entity.id
_entity.type
_entity.pdbx_description
1 polymer ?
#
loop_
_entity_poly.entity_id
_entity_poly.type
_entity_poly.pdbx_seq_one_letter_code
_entity_poly.pdbx_strand_id
1 'polypeptide(L)'
;MRTSQQGNLIRKQIMLSANNVEKLEAIASDKGTSVAEVVRLAVDSYDPSDKSEEEQLLAELIDVVNYSTGKAEAALSKGLADVELLFRELNDGRD
;
A
#
# COMPACT_ATOMS: atom_id res chain seq x y z
N MET A 1 2.53 15.17 43.95
CA MET A 1 3.74 14.60 43.33
C MET A 1 3.30 13.48 42.40
N ARG A 2 3.47 13.62 41.07
CA ARG A 2 3.24 12.52 40.12
C ARG A 2 4.53 11.71 40.05
N THR A 3 4.52 10.51 40.61
CA THR A 3 5.61 9.54 40.57
C THR A 3 5.86 9.12 39.13
N SER A 4 7.05 9.44 38.62
CA SER A 4 7.55 8.97 37.32
C SER A 4 7.67 7.45 37.33
N GLN A 5 6.93 6.75 36.47
CA GLN A 5 7.26 5.38 36.11
C GLN A 5 8.62 5.40 35.39
N GLN A 6 9.70 5.16 36.12
CA GLN A 6 11.00 4.87 35.54
C GLN A 6 10.97 3.44 35.01
N GLY A 7 10.32 3.26 33.86
CA GLY A 7 10.49 2.05 33.05
C GLY A 7 11.94 1.93 32.60
N ASN A 8 12.44 0.71 32.44
CA ASN A 8 13.80 0.44 31.97
C ASN A 8 13.99 0.99 30.54
N LEU A 9 14.47 2.23 30.42
CA LEU A 9 14.68 2.92 29.15
C LEU A 9 15.95 2.39 28.49
N ILE A 10 15.77 1.68 27.38
CA ILE A 10 16.87 1.20 26.54
C ILE A 10 17.15 2.19 25.41
N ARG A 11 18.43 2.46 25.14
CA ARG A 11 18.84 3.20 23.92
C ARG A 11 19.03 2.20 22.79
N LYS A 12 18.40 2.46 21.64
CA LYS A 12 18.61 1.70 20.41
C LYS A 12 19.16 2.63 19.33
N GLN A 13 20.23 2.18 18.68
CA GLN A 13 20.78 2.86 17.51
C GLN A 13 20.01 2.41 16.27
N ILE A 14 19.69 3.36 15.39
CA ILE A 14 19.07 3.12 14.09
C ILE A 14 19.89 3.80 13.01
N MET A 15 19.86 3.25 11.80
CA MET A 15 20.47 3.90 10.64
C MET A 15 19.39 4.64 9.84
N LEU A 16 19.66 5.90 9.54
CA LEU A 16 18.83 6.78 8.74
C LEU A 16 19.69 7.48 7.70
N SER A 17 19.10 7.83 6.56
CA SER A 17 19.76 8.69 5.59
C SER A 17 19.94 10.10 6.16
N ALA A 18 20.95 10.84 5.69
CA ALA A 18 21.22 12.21 6.14
C ALA A 18 19.98 13.11 5.98
N ASN A 19 19.26 13.00 4.85
CA ASN A 19 18.03 13.74 4.60
C ASN A 19 16.93 13.43 5.64
N ASN A 20 16.79 12.17 6.07
CA ASN A 20 15.80 11.83 7.10
C ASN A 20 16.21 12.34 8.49
N VAL A 21 17.51 12.46 8.78
CA VAL A 21 18.00 13.09 10.00
C VAL A 21 17.65 14.58 10.01
N GLU A 22 17.92 15.30 8.91
CA GLU A 22 17.58 16.72 8.76
C GLU A 22 16.08 16.98 8.94
N LYS A 23 15.23 16.13 8.34
CA LYS A 23 13.77 16.21 8.52
C LYS A 23 13.34 16.02 9.97
N LEU A 24 13.92 15.05 10.67
CA LEU A 24 13.61 14.80 12.09
C LEU A 24 14.02 15.98 12.96
N GLU A 25 15.18 16.57 12.71
CA GLU A 25 15.65 17.76 13.41
C GLU A 25 14.73 18.96 13.16
N ALA A 26 14.32 19.19 11.91
CA ALA A 26 13.37 20.25 11.57
C ALA A 26 12.03 20.07 12.31
N ILE A 27 11.45 18.86 12.29
CA ILE A 27 10.20 18.55 13.00
C ILE A 27 10.35 18.77 14.50
N ALA A 28 11.47 18.34 15.09
CA ALA A 28 11.73 18.50 16.52
C ALA A 28 11.86 19.99 16.90
N SER A 29 12.55 20.76 16.07
CA SER A 29 12.70 22.22 16.20
C SER A 29 11.34 22.92 16.14
N ASP A 30 10.53 22.63 15.12
CA ASP A 30 9.21 23.23 14.92
C ASP A 30 8.25 22.93 16.09
N LYS A 31 8.35 21.73 16.67
CA LYS A 31 7.56 21.31 17.83
C LYS A 31 8.15 21.74 19.18
N GLY A 32 9.33 22.35 19.21
CA GLY A 32 10.02 22.74 20.44
C GLY A 32 10.33 21.56 21.37
N THR A 33 10.60 20.37 20.80
CA THR A 33 10.86 19.15 21.57
C THR A 33 12.12 18.43 21.08
N SER A 34 12.52 17.34 21.75
CA SER A 34 13.66 16.54 21.34
C SER A 34 13.29 15.55 20.23
N VAL A 35 14.25 15.22 19.35
CA VAL A 35 14.08 14.16 18.34
C VAL A 35 13.66 12.83 18.97
N ALA A 36 14.20 12.49 20.15
CA ALA A 36 13.83 11.28 20.86
C ALA A 36 12.35 11.24 21.26
N GLU A 37 11.78 12.40 21.64
CA GLU A 37 10.36 12.51 21.96
C GLU A 37 9.49 12.45 20.70
N VAL A 38 9.94 13.06 19.59
CA VAL A 38 9.26 12.93 18.29
C VAL A 38 9.17 11.46 17.88
N VAL A 39 10.29 10.73 17.97
CA VAL A 39 10.33 9.30 17.62
C VAL A 39 9.46 8.48 18.57
N ARG A 40 9.47 8.78 19.88
CA ARG A 40 8.60 8.10 20.85
C ARG A 40 7.13 8.28 20.50
N LEU A 41 6.69 9.52 20.30
CA LEU A 41 5.31 9.83 19.93
C LEU A 41 4.91 9.14 18.62
N ALA A 42 5.79 9.15 17.63
CA ALA A 42 5.54 8.50 16.34
C ALA A 42 5.38 6.98 16.47
N VAL A 43 6.20 6.34 17.30
CA VAL A 43 6.08 4.90 17.58
C VAL A 43 4.81 4.60 18.37
N ASP A 44 4.49 5.41 19.39
CA ASP A 44 3.28 5.24 20.20
C ASP A 44 1.99 5.42 19.38
N SER A 45 2.02 6.28 18.36
CA SER A 45 0.91 6.51 17.43
C SER A 45 0.90 5.58 16.21
N TYR A 46 1.93 4.75 16.02
CA TYR A 46 2.02 3.90 14.83
C TYR A 46 1.08 2.70 14.96
N ASP A 47 0.05 2.66 14.12
CA ASP A 47 -0.83 1.52 13.96
C ASP A 47 -0.54 0.85 12.59
N PRO A 48 -0.01 -0.39 12.57
CA PRO A 48 0.29 -1.09 11.32
C PRO A 48 -0.97 -1.49 10.53
N SER A 49 -2.16 -1.41 11.15
CA SER A 49 -3.45 -1.67 10.50
C SER A 49 -4.12 -0.40 9.97
N ASP A 50 -3.63 0.78 10.36
CA ASP A 50 -4.12 2.06 9.87
C ASP A 50 -3.55 2.32 8.49
N LYS A 51 -4.25 1.78 7.48
CA LYS A 51 -3.97 2.09 6.08
C LYS A 51 -4.35 3.53 5.83
N SER A 52 -3.43 4.30 5.25
CA SER A 52 -3.76 5.66 4.82
C SER A 52 -4.96 5.63 3.86
N GLU A 53 -5.71 6.74 3.81
CA GLU A 53 -6.83 6.88 2.86
C GLU A 53 -6.37 6.60 1.42
N GLU A 54 -5.14 7.00 1.06
CA GLU A 54 -4.52 6.70 -0.23
C GLU A 54 -4.28 5.19 -0.45
N GLU A 55 -3.84 4.46 0.57
CA GLU A 55 -3.64 3.01 0.49
C GLU A 55 -4.97 2.24 0.37
N GLN A 56 -6.03 2.76 0.99
CA GLN A 56 -7.39 2.21 0.85
C GLN A 56 -7.94 2.44 -0.55
N LEU A 57 -7.82 3.67 -1.07
CA LEU A 57 -8.19 4.02 -2.44
C LEU A 57 -7.41 3.21 -3.48
N LEU A 58 -6.12 2.99 -3.25
CA LEU A 58 -5.29 2.17 -4.12
C LEU A 58 -5.77 0.71 -4.15
N ALA A 59 -6.13 0.15 -3.00
CA ALA A 59 -6.67 -1.21 -2.91
C ALA A 59 -7.99 -1.33 -3.69
N GLU A 60 -8.90 -0.36 -3.53
CA GLU A 60 -10.16 -0.34 -4.26
C GLU A 60 -9.95 -0.20 -5.78
N LEU A 61 -9.01 0.64 -6.20
CA LEU A 61 -8.66 0.78 -7.62
C LEU A 61 -8.12 -0.53 -8.22
N ILE A 62 -7.28 -1.25 -7.47
CA ILE A 62 -6.76 -2.56 -7.90
C ILE A 62 -7.91 -3.55 -8.11
N ASP A 63 -8.90 -3.58 -7.22
CA ASP A 63 -10.06 -4.46 -7.36
C ASP A 63 -10.89 -4.13 -8.60
N VAL A 64 -11.11 -2.84 -8.89
CA VAL A 64 -11.81 -2.38 -10.10
C VAL A 64 -11.05 -2.78 -11.37
N VAL A 65 -9.73 -2.59 -11.39
CA VAL A 65 -8.88 -2.97 -12.52
C VAL A 65 -8.90 -4.48 -12.74
N ASN A 66 -8.78 -5.27 -11.68
CA ASN A 66 -8.83 -6.73 -11.76
C ASN A 66 -10.19 -7.22 -12.28
N TYR A 67 -11.29 -6.68 -11.76
CA TYR A 67 -12.64 -7.02 -12.20
C TYR A 67 -12.84 -6.71 -13.69
N SER A 68 -12.47 -5.49 -14.13
CA SER A 68 -12.63 -5.07 -15.51
C SER A 68 -11.78 -5.88 -16.48
N THR A 69 -10.53 -6.19 -16.09
CA THR A 69 -9.60 -6.99 -16.90
C THR A 69 -10.08 -8.43 -17.04
N GLY A 70 -10.51 -9.06 -15.93
CA GLY A 70 -11.05 -10.42 -15.97
C GLY A 70 -12.32 -10.53 -16.82
N LYS A 71 -13.19 -9.51 -16.79
CA LYS A 71 -14.37 -9.45 -17.66
C LYS A 71 -13.99 -9.33 -19.15
N ALA A 72 -13.00 -8.50 -19.46
CA ALA A 72 -12.50 -8.35 -20.83
C ALA A 72 -11.89 -9.65 -21.35
N GLU A 73 -11.09 -10.34 -20.53
CA GLU A 73 -10.51 -11.63 -20.86
C GLU A 73 -11.59 -12.68 -21.16
N ALA A 74 -12.61 -12.79 -20.31
CA ALA A 74 -13.71 -13.72 -20.51
C ALA A 74 -14.47 -13.45 -21.82
N ALA A 75 -14.70 -12.17 -22.13
CA ALA A 75 -15.36 -11.77 -23.38
C ALA A 75 -14.52 -12.13 -24.62
N LEU A 76 -13.20 -11.88 -24.57
CA LEU A 76 -12.27 -12.23 -25.65
C LEU A 76 -12.18 -13.75 -25.84
N SER A 77 -12.06 -14.50 -24.76
CA SER A 77 -12.01 -15.97 -24.79
C SER A 77 -13.27 -16.56 -25.44
N LYS A 78 -14.45 -16.06 -25.05
CA LYS A 78 -15.71 -16.46 -25.68
C LYS A 78 -15.75 -16.10 -27.17
N GLY A 79 -15.38 -14.87 -27.52
CA GLY A 79 -15.36 -14.42 -28.92
C GLY A 79 -14.44 -15.25 -29.80
N LEU A 80 -13.27 -15.66 -29.29
CA LEU A 80 -12.35 -16.55 -29.99
C LEU A 80 -12.97 -17.95 -30.22
N ALA A 81 -13.64 -18.51 -29.21
CA ALA A 81 -14.33 -19.79 -29.34
C ALA A 81 -15.46 -19.74 -30.39
N ASP A 82 -16.25 -18.66 -30.40
CA ASP A 82 -17.33 -18.45 -31.38
C ASP A 82 -16.76 -18.35 -32.81
N VAL A 83 -15.62 -17.68 -32.98
CA VAL A 83 -14.91 -17.56 -34.27
C VAL A 83 -14.39 -18.92 -34.75
N GLU A 84 -13.78 -19.72 -33.87
CA GLU A 84 -13.33 -21.07 -34.23
C GLU A 84 -14.49 -21.96 -34.69
N LEU A 85 -15.65 -21.84 -34.04
CA LEU A 85 -16.84 -22.61 -34.38
C LEU A 85 -17.35 -22.24 -35.79
N LEU A 86 -17.44 -20.94 -36.09
CA LEU A 86 -17.78 -20.44 -37.42
C LEU A 86 -16.82 -20.93 -38.51
N PHE A 87 -15.51 -20.95 -38.24
CA PHE A 87 -14.54 -21.46 -39.20
C PHE A 87 -14.72 -22.95 -39.49
N ARG A 88 -15.10 -23.76 -38.50
CA ARG A 88 -15.41 -25.18 -38.72
C ARG A 88 -16.66 -25.36 -39.58
N GLU A 89 -17.75 -24.67 -39.26
CA GLU A 89 -18.99 -24.74 -40.03
C GLU A 89 -18.80 -24.34 -41.51
N LEU A 90 -17.99 -23.30 -41.77
CA LEU A 90 -17.67 -22.87 -43.14
C LEU A 90 -16.82 -23.88 -43.91
N ASN A 91 -15.96 -24.65 -43.22
CA ASN A 91 -15.12 -25.64 -43.86
C ASN A 91 -15.89 -26.93 -44.16
N ASP A 92 -16.78 -27.34 -43.26
CA ASP A 92 -17.62 -28.53 -43.41
C ASP A 92 -18.73 -28.36 -44.46
N GLY A 93 -19.17 -27.12 -44.72
CA GLY A 93 -20.17 -26.80 -45.76
C GLY A 93 -19.63 -26.63 -47.18
N ARG A 94 -18.35 -26.97 -47.41
CA ARG A 94 -17.64 -26.75 -48.69
C ARG A 94 -17.35 -28.03 -49.49
N ASP A 95 -17.78 -29.19 -48.98
CA ASP A 95 -17.84 -30.48 -49.69
C ASP A 95 -19.27 -30.75 -50.20
#